data_AF-A0A850T0P5-F1
#
_entry.id   AF-A0A850T0P5-F1
#
_cell.length_a   1.000
_cell.length_b   1.000
_cell.length_c   1.000
_cell.angle_alpha   90.00
_cell.angle_beta   90.00
_cell.angle_gamma   90.00
#
_symmetry.space_group_name_H-M   'P 1'
#
loop_
_entity.id
_entity.type
_entity.pdbx_description
1 polymer ?
#
loop_
_entity_poly.entity_id
_entity_poly.type
_entity_poly.pdbx_seq_one_letter_code
_entity_poly.pdbx_strand_id
1 'polypeptide(L)'
;MLAVALGAFGLEDEIGKKALIRRVLDEGTENPRSFANRLNDSRWKAFAGAFSFGNAAGAPTWSLSFREMITAKYVERSFERAVGDVDASFRLAMNFRREARAIAGGENVDRVGWLQIMGQRPLRAVAEAALGLPPSIAQLDIDRQRAMFEAKAEQTFGSKSARVFADAENVEAAIRRFFAATSAKAAQTDYSSGATALTLLSGASLSAGAAIGLILSNRSA
;
A
#
# COMPACT_ATOMS: atom_id res chain seq x y z
N MET A 1 -16.98 3.04 -9.63
CA MET A 1 -17.30 4.48 -9.76
C MET A 1 -17.14 5.23 -8.45
N LEU A 2 -17.79 4.83 -7.34
CA LEU A 2 -17.63 5.52 -6.05
C LEU A 2 -16.18 5.55 -5.56
N ALA A 3 -15.43 4.44 -5.70
CA ALA A 3 -14.00 4.40 -5.34
C ALA A 3 -13.16 5.43 -6.11
N VAL A 4 -13.38 5.57 -7.42
CA VAL A 4 -12.68 6.56 -8.27
C VAL A 4 -13.06 7.99 -7.86
N ALA A 5 -14.34 8.24 -7.61
CA ALA A 5 -14.83 9.54 -7.19
C ALA A 5 -14.28 9.95 -5.82
N LEU A 6 -14.22 9.03 -4.84
CA LEU A 6 -13.62 9.30 -3.53
C LEU A 6 -12.09 9.45 -3.62
N GLY A 7 -11.43 8.59 -4.40
CA GLY A 7 -9.98 8.65 -4.58
C GLY A 7 -9.50 9.93 -5.25
N ALA A 8 -10.28 10.51 -6.18
CA ALA A 8 -9.98 11.82 -6.78
C ALA A 8 -9.97 12.98 -5.77
N PHE A 9 -10.57 12.78 -4.59
CA PHE A 9 -10.65 13.75 -3.51
C PHE A 9 -9.87 13.30 -2.25
N GLY A 10 -9.12 12.19 -2.32
CA GLY A 10 -8.36 11.67 -1.20
C GLY A 10 -9.23 11.09 -0.08
N LEU A 11 -10.41 10.55 -0.40
CA LEU A 11 -11.39 9.98 0.54
C LEU A 11 -11.52 8.46 0.37
N GLU A 12 -10.53 7.79 -0.20
CA GLU A 12 -10.55 6.35 -0.49
C GLU A 12 -10.75 5.47 0.75
N ASP A 13 -10.09 5.80 1.86
CA ASP A 13 -10.21 5.09 3.14
C ASP A 13 -11.61 5.22 3.75
N GLU A 14 -12.39 6.18 3.26
CA GLU A 14 -13.73 6.51 3.74
C GLU A 14 -14.81 5.72 3.00
N ILE A 15 -14.45 4.87 2.02
CA ILE A 15 -15.38 4.09 1.19
C ILE A 15 -16.36 3.23 2.01
N GLY A 16 -15.95 2.80 3.20
CA GLY A 16 -16.80 2.06 4.15
C GLY A 16 -17.90 2.89 4.79
N LYS A 17 -17.77 4.23 4.85
CA LYS A 17 -18.69 5.14 5.55
C LYS A 17 -19.87 5.55 4.67
N LYS A 18 -20.59 4.58 4.11
CA LYS A 18 -21.66 4.78 3.12
C LYS A 18 -22.76 5.75 3.56
N ALA A 19 -23.17 5.71 4.84
CA ALA A 19 -24.18 6.60 5.39
C ALA A 19 -23.70 8.06 5.42
N LEU A 20 -22.42 8.28 5.75
CA LEU A 20 -21.79 9.60 5.73
C LEU A 20 -21.71 10.12 4.30
N ILE A 21 -21.20 9.30 3.38
CA ILE A 21 -21.09 9.64 1.94
C ILE A 21 -22.45 10.06 1.39
N ARG A 22 -23.49 9.27 1.66
CA ARG A 22 -24.85 9.58 1.20
C ARG A 22 -25.34 10.92 1.75
N ARG A 23 -25.21 11.14 3.05
CA ARG A 23 -25.63 12.40 3.69
C ARG A 23 -24.90 13.62 3.11
N VAL A 24 -23.61 13.49 2.84
CA VAL A 24 -22.80 14.55 2.21
C VAL A 24 -23.29 14.88 0.80
N LEU A 25 -23.64 13.87 0.00
CA LEU A 25 -24.14 14.08 -1.36
C LEU A 25 -25.57 14.60 -1.41
N ASP A 26 -26.43 14.16 -0.48
CA ASP A 26 -27.83 14.57 -0.39
C ASP A 26 -27.98 16.02 0.10
N GLU A 27 -27.22 16.44 1.13
CA GLU A 27 -27.31 17.81 1.68
C GLU A 27 -26.51 18.86 0.88
N GLY A 28 -25.53 18.42 0.08
CA GLY A 28 -24.71 19.28 -0.78
C GLY A 28 -23.92 20.37 -0.06
N THR A 29 -23.66 21.46 -0.77
CA THR A 29 -22.81 22.56 -0.27
C THR A 29 -23.46 23.94 -0.35
N GLU A 30 -24.61 24.07 -1.01
CA GLU A 30 -25.30 25.35 -1.21
C GLU A 30 -25.84 25.96 0.09
N ASN A 31 -26.39 25.15 0.99
CA ASN A 31 -26.80 25.64 2.30
C ASN A 31 -25.56 25.80 3.20
N PRO A 32 -25.31 26.98 3.78
CA PRO A 32 -24.18 27.17 4.72
C PRO A 32 -24.20 26.21 5.92
N ARG A 33 -25.37 25.65 6.27
CA ARG A 33 -25.55 24.66 7.33
C ARG A 33 -25.49 23.20 6.87
N SER A 34 -25.29 22.94 5.58
CA SER A 34 -25.17 21.57 5.05
C SER A 34 -24.08 20.78 5.79
N PHE A 35 -24.31 19.48 5.96
CA PHE A 35 -23.42 18.59 6.67
C PHE A 35 -21.97 18.65 6.15
N ALA A 36 -21.77 18.71 4.83
CA ALA A 36 -20.45 18.83 4.22
C ALA A 36 -19.69 20.11 4.64
N ASN A 37 -20.39 21.22 4.84
CA ASN A 37 -19.82 22.51 5.28
C ASN A 37 -19.44 22.52 6.77
N ARG A 38 -19.93 21.55 7.55
CA ARG A 38 -19.70 21.43 8.99
C ARG A 38 -18.62 20.41 9.34
N LEU A 39 -18.13 19.64 8.37
CA LEU A 39 -17.04 18.69 8.57
C LEU A 39 -15.71 19.44 8.67
N ASN A 40 -14.86 19.02 9.60
CA ASN A 40 -13.51 19.60 9.76
C ASN A 40 -12.60 19.33 8.57
N ASP A 41 -12.84 18.22 7.88
CA ASP A 41 -12.06 17.82 6.71
C ASP A 41 -12.68 18.44 5.44
N SER A 42 -11.97 19.41 4.87
CA SER A 42 -12.38 20.19 3.70
C SER A 42 -12.51 19.33 2.43
N ARG A 43 -11.92 18.14 2.39
CA ARG A 43 -12.06 17.19 1.27
C ARG A 43 -13.52 16.78 1.05
N TRP A 44 -14.29 16.64 2.12
CA TRP A 44 -15.72 16.32 2.02
C TRP A 44 -16.54 17.43 1.38
N LYS A 45 -16.21 18.69 1.69
CA LYS A 45 -16.83 19.84 1.05
C LYS A 45 -16.48 19.90 -0.44
N ALA A 46 -15.23 19.65 -0.80
CA ALA A 46 -14.80 19.59 -2.20
C ALA A 46 -15.49 18.46 -2.97
N PHE A 47 -15.61 17.28 -2.36
CA PHE A 47 -16.31 16.12 -2.94
C PHE A 47 -17.80 16.41 -3.13
N ALA A 48 -18.47 16.97 -2.12
CA ALA A 48 -19.88 17.38 -2.20
C ALA A 48 -20.09 18.46 -3.26
N GLY A 49 -19.22 19.46 -3.35
CA GLY A 49 -19.31 20.50 -4.38
C GLY A 49 -19.23 19.96 -5.80
N ALA A 50 -18.48 18.87 -6.02
CA ALA A 50 -18.31 18.26 -7.33
C ALA A 50 -19.41 17.23 -7.69
N PHE A 51 -19.94 16.49 -6.71
CA PHE A 51 -20.81 15.34 -6.93
C PHE A 51 -22.20 15.41 -6.29
N SER A 52 -22.51 16.42 -5.50
CA SER A 52 -23.80 16.51 -4.81
C SER A 52 -24.96 16.66 -5.77
N PHE A 53 -26.03 15.94 -5.48
CA PHE A 53 -27.33 16.05 -6.15
C PHE A 53 -28.27 17.04 -5.46
N GLY A 54 -27.91 17.53 -4.26
CA GLY A 54 -28.65 18.53 -3.49
C GLY A 54 -28.38 19.97 -3.92
N ASN A 55 -27.38 20.20 -4.78
CA ASN A 55 -27.13 21.51 -5.40
C ASN A 55 -28.05 21.71 -6.61
N ALA A 56 -28.53 22.94 -6.85
CA ALA A 56 -29.49 23.28 -7.90
C ALA A 56 -29.00 22.93 -9.32
N ALA A 57 -27.69 22.99 -9.57
CA ALA A 57 -27.08 22.61 -10.85
C ALA A 57 -26.92 21.08 -11.04
N GLY A 58 -26.98 20.31 -9.94
CA GLY A 58 -26.63 18.88 -9.91
C GLY A 58 -25.17 18.58 -10.29
N ALA A 59 -24.76 17.32 -10.15
CA ALA A 59 -23.44 16.88 -10.57
C ALA A 59 -23.39 16.70 -12.11
N PRO A 60 -22.44 17.33 -12.84
CA PRO A 60 -22.35 17.23 -14.31
C PRO A 60 -21.70 15.92 -14.77
N THR A 61 -22.14 14.79 -14.21
CA THR A 61 -21.61 13.44 -14.45
C THR A 61 -21.75 12.98 -15.92
N TRP A 62 -22.66 13.61 -16.66
CA TRP A 62 -22.88 13.42 -18.09
C TRP A 62 -21.80 14.09 -18.95
N SER A 63 -21.10 15.11 -18.45
CA SER A 63 -20.07 15.83 -19.20
C SER A 63 -18.80 14.99 -19.37
N LEU A 64 -18.27 14.98 -20.59
CA LEU A 64 -16.98 14.35 -20.88
C LEU A 64 -15.84 15.05 -20.12
N SER A 65 -15.81 16.39 -20.12
CA SER A 65 -14.76 17.16 -19.43
C SER A 65 -14.76 16.95 -17.92
N PHE A 66 -15.95 16.74 -17.33
CA PHE A 66 -16.06 16.38 -15.91
C PHE A 66 -15.48 15.00 -15.63
N ARG A 67 -15.81 13.99 -16.45
CA ARG A 67 -15.25 12.63 -16.29
C ARG A 67 -13.73 12.61 -16.47
N GLU A 68 -13.20 13.37 -17.43
CA GLU A 68 -11.75 13.51 -17.65
C GLU A 68 -11.06 14.17 -16.46
N MET A 69 -11.62 15.26 -15.93
CA MET A 69 -11.11 15.93 -14.73
C MET A 69 -11.05 14.99 -13.51
N ILE A 70 -12.13 14.24 -13.24
CA ILE A 70 -12.17 13.29 -12.13
C ILE A 70 -11.14 12.17 -12.32
N THR A 71 -11.01 11.67 -13.54
CA THR A 71 -10.03 10.62 -13.86
C THR A 71 -8.60 11.14 -13.68
N ALA A 72 -8.29 12.33 -14.18
CA ALA A 72 -6.97 12.96 -14.01
C ALA A 72 -6.62 13.15 -12.53
N LYS A 73 -7.55 13.68 -11.73
CA LYS A 73 -7.37 13.83 -10.27
C LYS A 73 -7.15 12.49 -9.56
N TYR A 74 -7.92 11.46 -9.94
CA TYR A 74 -7.72 10.12 -9.38
C TYR A 74 -6.32 9.58 -9.69
N VAL A 75 -5.88 9.70 -10.95
CA VAL A 75 -4.56 9.24 -11.39
C VAL A 75 -3.45 9.96 -10.64
N GLU A 76 -3.50 11.30 -10.56
CA GLU A 76 -2.53 12.11 -9.81
C GLU A 76 -2.45 11.70 -8.33
N ARG A 77 -3.58 11.61 -7.62
CA ARG A 77 -3.62 11.19 -6.22
C ARG A 77 -3.14 9.76 -6.01
N SER A 78 -3.49 8.86 -6.94
CA SER A 78 -3.02 7.47 -6.90
C SER A 78 -1.51 7.38 -7.02
N PHE A 79 -0.91 8.20 -7.88
CA PHE A 79 0.53 8.28 -8.05
C PHE A 79 1.21 8.84 -6.80
N GLU A 80 0.72 9.95 -6.25
CA GLU A 80 1.26 10.54 -5.01
C GLU A 80 1.28 9.52 -3.86
N ARG A 81 0.17 8.79 -3.68
CA ARG A 81 0.07 7.76 -2.64
C ARG A 81 1.03 6.61 -2.90
N ALA A 82 1.07 6.09 -4.14
CA ALA A 82 1.97 5.02 -4.51
C ALA A 82 3.44 5.39 -4.24
N VAL A 83 3.84 6.63 -4.54
CA VAL A 83 5.19 7.13 -4.20
C VAL A 83 5.42 7.18 -2.69
N GLY A 84 4.44 7.67 -1.92
CA GLY A 84 4.52 7.71 -0.46
C GLY A 84 4.62 6.32 0.19
N ASP A 85 3.84 5.36 -0.31
CA ASP A 85 3.83 3.97 0.16
C ASP A 85 5.15 3.26 -0.17
N VAL A 86 5.74 3.56 -1.32
CA VAL A 86 7.07 3.07 -1.71
C VAL A 86 8.14 3.62 -0.76
N ASP A 87 8.17 4.92 -0.46
CA ASP A 87 9.11 5.51 0.52
C ASP A 87 8.96 4.87 1.91
N ALA A 88 7.72 4.75 2.38
CA ALA A 88 7.43 4.09 3.65
C ALA A 88 7.93 2.64 3.67
N SER A 89 7.67 1.88 2.60
CA SER A 89 8.11 0.49 2.46
C SER A 89 9.63 0.37 2.48
N PHE A 90 10.35 1.24 1.76
CA PHE A 90 11.82 1.28 1.81
C PHE A 90 12.34 1.57 3.21
N ARG A 91 11.72 2.49 3.94
CA ARG A 91 12.09 2.79 5.33
C ARG A 91 11.94 1.58 6.24
N LEU A 92 10.83 0.83 6.11
CA LEU A 92 10.59 -0.39 6.86
C LEU A 92 11.64 -1.46 6.52
N ALA A 93 11.91 -1.69 5.24
CA ALA A 93 12.90 -2.66 4.77
C ALA A 93 14.32 -2.34 5.26
N MET A 94 14.74 -1.07 5.19
CA MET A 94 16.05 -0.62 5.66
C MET A 94 16.21 -0.76 7.17
N ASN A 95 15.14 -0.50 7.92
CA ASN A 95 15.14 -0.76 9.36
C ASN A 95 15.23 -2.26 9.67
N PHE A 96 14.40 -3.09 9.03
CA PHE A 96 14.45 -4.55 9.19
C PHE A 96 15.85 -5.10 8.87
N ARG A 97 16.48 -4.68 7.78
CA ARG A 97 17.81 -5.14 7.37
C ARG A 97 18.89 -4.95 8.45
N ARG A 98 18.79 -3.88 9.23
CA ARG A 98 19.74 -3.58 10.31
C ARG A 98 19.35 -4.33 11.58
N GLU A 99 18.11 -4.16 12.03
CA GLU A 99 17.66 -4.65 13.34
C GLU A 99 17.50 -6.17 13.38
N ALA A 100 17.02 -6.79 12.29
CA ALA A 100 16.85 -8.25 12.24
C ALA A 100 18.18 -8.98 12.39
N ARG A 101 19.27 -8.45 11.79
CA ARG A 101 20.63 -9.00 11.96
C ARG A 101 21.15 -8.80 13.38
N ALA A 102 20.92 -7.62 13.97
CA ALA A 102 21.31 -7.34 15.34
C ALA A 102 20.62 -8.30 16.33
N ILE A 103 19.32 -8.54 16.15
CA ILE A 103 18.55 -9.52 16.93
C ILE A 103 19.06 -10.94 16.70
N ALA A 104 19.30 -11.31 15.44
CA ALA A 104 19.74 -12.67 15.09
C ALA A 104 21.13 -13.03 15.63
N GLY A 105 22.01 -12.04 15.79
CA GLY A 105 23.32 -12.19 16.43
C GLY A 105 23.28 -12.21 17.97
N GLY A 106 22.11 -12.02 18.58
CA GLY A 106 21.97 -12.01 20.04
C GLY A 106 22.05 -13.41 20.65
N GLU A 107 22.64 -13.49 21.84
CA GLU A 107 22.87 -14.75 22.58
C GLU A 107 21.56 -15.52 22.90
N ASN A 108 20.46 -14.79 23.15
CA ASN A 108 19.16 -15.35 23.52
C ASN A 108 18.15 -15.41 22.36
N VAL A 109 18.61 -15.33 21.10
CA VAL A 109 17.72 -15.23 19.91
C VAL A 109 16.65 -16.32 19.85
N ASP A 110 16.97 -17.55 20.25
CA ASP A 110 16.01 -18.68 20.20
C ASP A 110 14.82 -18.49 21.14
N ARG A 111 15.00 -17.73 22.23
CA ARG A 111 13.96 -17.50 23.23
C ARG A 111 13.21 -16.19 22.99
N VAL A 112 13.92 -15.13 22.60
CA VAL A 112 13.35 -13.77 22.54
C VAL A 112 13.34 -13.15 21.15
N GLY A 113 14.01 -13.73 20.16
CA GLY A 113 14.19 -13.09 18.84
C GLY A 113 12.87 -12.78 18.14
N TRP A 114 11.95 -13.74 18.08
CA TRP A 114 10.62 -13.49 17.52
C TRP A 114 9.80 -12.49 18.33
N LEU A 115 9.94 -12.48 19.66
CA LEU A 115 9.25 -11.51 20.51
C LEU A 115 9.78 -10.09 20.25
N GLN A 116 11.08 -9.93 20.05
CA GLN A 116 11.70 -8.66 19.69
C GLN A 116 11.26 -8.18 18.30
N ILE A 117 11.22 -9.09 17.31
CA ILE A 117 10.73 -8.79 15.95
C ILE A 117 9.25 -8.37 15.99
N MET A 118 8.39 -9.14 16.66
CA MET A 118 6.97 -8.85 16.78
C MET A 118 6.68 -7.59 17.63
N GLY A 119 7.55 -7.25 18.57
CA GLY A 119 7.40 -6.10 19.45
C GLY A 119 7.72 -4.76 18.76
N GLN A 120 8.51 -4.78 17.68
CA GLN A 120 8.87 -3.58 16.94
C GLN A 120 8.04 -3.46 15.67
N ARG A 121 7.25 -2.38 15.56
CA ARG A 121 6.33 -2.16 14.42
C ARG A 121 6.99 -2.36 13.05
N PRO A 122 8.18 -1.80 12.76
CA PRO A 122 8.76 -1.95 11.43
C PRO A 122 9.19 -3.39 11.14
N LEU A 123 9.77 -4.06 12.13
CA LEU A 123 10.27 -5.43 11.97
C LEU A 123 9.11 -6.39 11.76
N ARG A 124 8.06 -6.23 12.58
CA ARG A 124 6.82 -6.98 12.48
C ARG A 124 6.20 -6.85 11.10
N ALA A 125 6.04 -5.62 10.57
CA ALA A 125 5.42 -5.40 9.28
C ALA A 125 6.15 -6.14 8.14
N VAL A 126 7.49 -6.09 8.13
CA VAL A 126 8.31 -6.80 7.14
C VAL A 126 8.23 -8.31 7.33
N ALA A 127 8.31 -8.80 8.57
CA ALA A 127 8.26 -10.23 8.87
C ALA A 127 6.88 -10.84 8.57
N GLU A 128 5.78 -10.15 8.90
CA GLU A 128 4.42 -10.60 8.56
C GLU A 128 4.25 -10.75 7.06
N ALA A 129 4.64 -9.71 6.29
CA ALA A 129 4.56 -9.76 4.84
C ALA A 129 5.46 -10.84 4.23
N ALA A 130 6.70 -10.95 4.69
CA ALA A 130 7.67 -11.93 4.19
C ALA A 130 7.21 -13.38 4.41
N LEU A 131 6.51 -13.63 5.51
CA LEU A 131 6.00 -14.94 5.92
C LEU A 131 4.56 -15.20 5.45
N GLY A 132 3.93 -14.24 4.76
CA GLY A 132 2.54 -14.34 4.31
C GLY A 132 1.53 -14.40 5.46
N LEU A 133 1.84 -13.75 6.58
CA LEU A 133 0.98 -13.66 7.76
C LEU A 133 0.09 -12.42 7.68
N PRO A 134 -1.23 -12.54 7.89
CA PRO A 134 -2.12 -11.39 7.88
C PRO A 134 -1.94 -10.53 9.15
N PRO A 135 -2.09 -9.19 9.08
CA PRO A 135 -1.97 -8.32 10.27
C PRO A 135 -2.94 -8.66 11.40
N SER A 136 -4.04 -9.36 11.10
CA SER A 136 -5.03 -9.80 12.07
C SER A 136 -4.47 -10.78 13.11
N ILE A 137 -3.33 -11.41 12.87
CA ILE A 137 -2.69 -12.27 13.90
C ILE A 137 -2.33 -11.48 15.15
N ALA A 138 -2.19 -10.15 15.07
CA ALA A 138 -1.95 -9.30 16.23
C ALA A 138 -3.06 -9.37 17.30
N GLN A 139 -4.25 -9.88 16.94
CA GLN A 139 -5.37 -10.08 17.85
C GLN A 139 -5.27 -11.37 18.68
N LEU A 140 -4.35 -12.27 18.32
CA LEU A 140 -4.15 -13.55 19.02
C LEU A 140 -3.23 -13.38 20.23
N ASP A 141 -3.24 -14.35 21.14
CA ASP A 141 -2.26 -14.40 22.24
C ASP A 141 -0.82 -14.44 21.71
N ILE A 142 0.11 -13.81 22.44
CA ILE A 142 1.50 -13.66 22.00
C ILE A 142 2.21 -14.98 21.71
N ASP A 143 1.89 -16.04 22.46
CA ASP A 143 2.44 -17.38 22.23
C ASP A 143 1.92 -17.99 20.92
N ARG A 144 0.65 -17.76 20.57
CA ARG A 144 0.09 -18.20 19.29
C ARG A 144 0.69 -17.42 18.13
N GLN A 145 0.87 -16.11 18.30
CA GLN A 145 1.58 -15.29 17.32
C GLN A 145 2.97 -15.87 17.07
N ARG A 146 3.78 -16.06 18.13
CA ARG A 146 5.13 -16.63 18.03
C ARG A 146 5.13 -17.97 17.27
N ALA A 147 4.25 -18.90 17.65
CA ALA A 147 4.17 -20.21 16.99
C ALA A 147 3.86 -20.10 15.48
N MET A 148 3.01 -19.15 15.07
CA MET A 148 2.74 -18.90 13.65
C MET A 148 3.96 -18.33 12.91
N PHE A 149 4.69 -17.40 13.51
CA PHE A 149 5.95 -16.89 12.96
C PHE A 149 6.99 -18.00 12.81
N GLU A 150 7.20 -18.80 13.86
CA GLU A 150 8.14 -19.92 13.86
C GLU A 150 7.80 -20.94 12.77
N ALA A 151 6.53 -21.35 12.67
CA ALA A 151 6.09 -22.32 11.67
C ALA A 151 6.25 -21.79 10.23
N LYS A 152 5.94 -20.50 9.99
CA LYS A 152 6.14 -19.90 8.67
C LYS A 152 7.61 -19.67 8.34
N ALA A 153 8.43 -19.32 9.33
CA ALA A 153 9.86 -19.19 9.16
C ALA A 153 10.52 -20.53 8.82
N GLU A 154 10.08 -21.62 9.46
CA GLU A 154 10.52 -22.97 9.10
C GLU A 154 10.16 -23.32 7.65
N GLN A 155 8.92 -23.03 7.24
CA GLN A 155 8.48 -23.25 5.85
C GLN A 155 9.22 -22.39 4.82
N THR A 156 9.63 -21.17 5.19
CA THR A 156 10.15 -20.18 4.24
C THR A 156 11.67 -20.13 4.21
N PHE A 157 12.32 -20.26 5.36
CA PHE A 157 13.75 -20.09 5.59
C PHE A 157 14.42 -21.33 6.19
N GLY A 158 13.66 -22.42 6.42
CA GLY A 158 14.21 -23.70 6.86
C GLY A 158 14.51 -23.81 8.36
N SER A 159 14.15 -22.82 9.17
CA SER A 159 14.31 -22.90 10.63
C SER A 159 13.25 -22.10 11.37
N LYS A 160 12.84 -22.63 12.53
CA LYS A 160 11.95 -21.94 13.48
C LYS A 160 12.63 -20.80 14.21
N SER A 161 13.96 -20.76 14.26
CA SER A 161 14.70 -19.75 15.00
C SER A 161 14.79 -18.43 14.22
N ALA A 162 14.64 -17.30 14.91
CA ALA A 162 14.92 -15.98 14.33
C ALA A 162 16.41 -15.82 13.91
N ARG A 163 17.28 -16.76 14.28
CA ARG A 163 18.68 -16.83 13.81
C ARG A 163 18.79 -16.99 12.29
N VAL A 164 17.72 -17.38 11.59
CA VAL A 164 17.68 -17.35 10.10
C VAL A 164 18.10 -15.99 9.54
N PHE A 165 17.83 -14.90 10.25
CA PHE A 165 18.19 -13.54 9.81
C PHE A 165 19.64 -13.14 10.12
N ALA A 166 20.46 -14.04 10.67
CA ALA A 166 21.91 -13.83 10.71
C ALA A 166 22.52 -13.94 9.31
N ASP A 167 21.89 -14.73 8.44
CA ASP A 167 22.24 -14.84 7.04
C ASP A 167 21.69 -13.63 6.25
N ALA A 168 22.58 -12.93 5.57
CA ALA A 168 22.23 -11.79 4.72
C ALA A 168 21.30 -12.20 3.57
N GLU A 169 21.42 -13.41 3.03
CA GLU A 169 20.55 -13.89 1.95
C GLU A 169 19.10 -14.03 2.40
N ASN A 170 18.86 -14.54 3.61
CA ASN A 170 17.53 -14.65 4.20
C ASN A 170 16.92 -13.28 4.50
N VAL A 171 17.73 -12.32 4.96
CA VAL A 171 17.27 -10.93 5.16
C VAL A 171 16.84 -10.31 3.84
N GLU A 172 17.65 -10.42 2.79
CA GLU A 172 17.31 -9.90 1.47
C GLU A 172 16.12 -10.65 0.85
N ALA A 173 15.99 -11.96 1.08
CA ALA A 173 14.82 -12.73 0.67
C ALA A 173 13.54 -12.27 1.38
N ALA A 174 13.60 -11.96 2.69
CA ALA A 174 12.48 -11.41 3.42
C ALA A 174 12.06 -10.03 2.88
N ILE A 175 13.03 -9.16 2.59
CA ILE A 175 12.78 -7.84 2.00
C ILE A 175 12.15 -7.96 0.61
N ARG A 176 12.64 -8.85 -0.25
CA ARG A 176 12.05 -9.12 -1.57
C ARG A 176 10.59 -9.58 -1.46
N ARG A 177 10.31 -10.50 -0.53
CA ARG A 177 8.94 -10.99 -0.28
C ARG A 177 8.03 -9.89 0.28
N PHE A 178 8.55 -9.02 1.15
CA PHE A 178 7.82 -7.86 1.66
C PHE A 178 7.39 -6.92 0.51
N PHE A 179 8.31 -6.54 -0.39
CA PHE A 179 7.96 -5.69 -1.54
C PHE A 179 7.01 -6.38 -2.54
N ALA A 180 7.14 -7.69 -2.74
CA ALA A 180 6.17 -8.46 -3.53
C ALA A 180 4.77 -8.43 -2.90
N ALA A 181 4.67 -8.55 -1.57
CA ALA A 181 3.39 -8.49 -0.86
C ALA A 181 2.77 -7.08 -0.85
N THR A 182 3.57 -6.02 -0.68
CA THR A 182 3.05 -4.64 -0.66
C THR A 182 2.67 -4.14 -2.05
N SER A 183 3.43 -4.47 -3.10
CA SER A 183 3.07 -4.14 -4.48
C SER A 183 1.81 -4.87 -4.97
N ALA A 184 1.64 -6.15 -4.59
CA ALA A 184 0.41 -6.89 -4.90
C ALA A 184 -0.83 -6.28 -4.23
N LYS A 185 -0.68 -5.76 -3.00
CA LYS A 185 -1.76 -5.07 -2.29
C LYS A 185 -2.13 -3.73 -2.95
N ALA A 186 -1.14 -2.98 -3.44
CA ALA A 186 -1.39 -1.79 -4.25
C ALA A 186 -2.22 -2.15 -5.50
N ALA A 187 -1.86 -3.24 -6.19
CA ALA A 187 -2.61 -3.70 -7.38
C ALA A 187 -4.04 -4.20 -7.08
N GLN A 188 -4.26 -4.88 -5.94
CA GLN A 188 -5.58 -5.42 -5.57
C GLN A 188 -6.59 -4.37 -5.10
N THR A 189 -6.12 -3.23 -4.59
CA THR A 189 -6.99 -2.14 -4.15
C THR A 189 -7.49 -1.30 -5.34
N ASP A 190 -6.81 -1.42 -6.49
CA ASP A 190 -7.01 -0.61 -7.70
C ASP A 190 -7.66 -1.36 -8.86
N TYR A 191 -8.82 -2.00 -8.63
CA TYR A 191 -9.72 -2.46 -9.72
C TYR A 191 -10.40 -1.29 -10.48
N SER A 192 -9.68 -0.20 -10.73
CA SER A 192 -10.09 0.85 -11.65
C SER A 192 -8.98 1.08 -12.69
N SER A 193 -9.38 1.43 -13.90
CA SER A 193 -8.60 1.45 -15.16
C SER A 193 -7.27 2.23 -15.16
N GLY A 194 -6.86 2.86 -14.04
CA GLY A 194 -5.56 3.50 -13.88
C GLY A 194 -4.38 2.54 -13.68
N ALA A 195 -4.61 1.34 -13.12
CA ALA A 195 -3.55 0.37 -12.84
C ALA A 195 -2.87 -0.18 -14.11
N THR A 196 -3.61 -0.29 -15.22
CA THR A 196 -3.08 -0.73 -16.51
C THR A 196 -2.06 0.28 -17.06
N ALA A 197 -2.30 1.58 -16.89
CA ALA A 197 -1.39 2.62 -17.37
C ALA A 197 -0.06 2.63 -16.58
N LEU A 198 -0.11 2.44 -15.27
CA LEU A 198 1.10 2.37 -14.43
C LEU A 198 1.90 1.09 -14.69
N THR A 199 1.22 -0.05 -14.91
CA THR A 199 1.88 -1.32 -15.27
C THR A 199 2.53 -1.26 -16.66
N LEU A 200 1.90 -0.57 -17.61
CA LEU A 200 2.48 -0.32 -18.95
C LEU A 200 3.66 0.66 -18.89
N LEU A 201 3.60 1.67 -18.02
CA LEU A 201 4.69 2.63 -17.84
C LEU A 201 5.88 2.06 -17.04
N SER A 202 5.60 1.28 -15.99
CA SER A 202 6.62 0.58 -15.20
C SER A 202 7.22 -0.60 -15.96
N GLY A 203 6.40 -1.32 -16.76
CA GLY A 203 6.84 -2.36 -17.68
C GLY A 203 7.69 -1.83 -18.85
N ALA A 204 7.46 -0.59 -19.29
CA ALA A 204 8.31 0.09 -20.26
C ALA A 204 9.66 0.52 -19.65
N SER A 205 9.72 0.83 -18.36
CA SER A 205 10.95 1.26 -17.68
C SER A 205 11.93 0.12 -17.33
N LEU A 206 11.46 -1.13 -17.22
CA LEU A 206 12.30 -2.29 -16.87
C LEU A 206 12.83 -3.07 -18.08
N SER A 207 12.37 -2.77 -19.30
CA SER A 207 12.89 -3.36 -20.55
C SER A 207 13.95 -2.50 -21.26
N ALA A 208 14.11 -1.23 -20.86
CA ALA A 208 15.06 -0.31 -21.48
C ALA A 208 16.54 -0.56 -21.07
N GLY A 209 16.80 -1.34 -20.02
CA GLY A 209 18.16 -1.63 -19.53
C GLY A 209 18.88 -2.82 -20.18
N ALA A 210 18.17 -3.69 -20.91
CA ALA A 210 18.74 -4.94 -21.45
C ALA A 210 18.98 -4.91 -22.98
N ALA A 211 18.57 -3.85 -23.68
CA ALA A 211 18.64 -3.80 -25.15
C ALA A 211 19.87 -3.05 -25.71
N ILE A 212 20.68 -2.37 -24.88
CA ILE A 212 21.81 -1.56 -25.36
C ILE A 212 23.10 -2.40 -25.54
N GLY A 213 23.17 -3.61 -24.95
CA GLY A 213 24.35 -4.48 -25.05
C GLY A 213 24.43 -5.37 -26.30
N LEU A 214 23.37 -5.50 -27.10
CA LEU A 214 23.32 -6.48 -28.20
C LEU A 214 23.55 -5.87 -29.60
N ILE A 215 23.64 -4.54 -29.71
CA ILE A 215 23.79 -3.84 -31.01
C ILE A 215 25.27 -3.57 -31.38
N LEU A 216 26.22 -3.74 -30.46
CA LEU A 216 27.65 -3.54 -30.73
C LEU A 216 28.47 -4.80 -31.00
N SER A 217 27.90 -6.01 -30.96
CA SER A 217 28.67 -7.26 -31.13
C SER A 217 28.61 -7.90 -32.52
N ASN A 218 28.05 -7.23 -33.55
CA ASN A 218 27.98 -7.79 -34.90
C ASN A 218 28.64 -6.92 -35.99
N ARG A 219 29.74 -6.23 -35.66
CA ARG A 219 30.62 -5.62 -36.66
C ARG A 219 32.08 -5.94 -36.36
N SER A 220 32.47 -7.18 -36.63
CA SER A 220 33.86 -7.55 -36.88
C SER A 220 33.93 -8.93 -37.52
N ALA A 221 33.74 -8.98 -38.84
CA ALA A 221 34.33 -9.93 -39.78
C ALA A 221 34.09 -9.41 -41.20
#